data_AF-W9GLC6-F1
#
_entry.id   AF-W9GLC6-F1
#
_cell.length_a   1.000
_cell.length_b   1.000
_cell.length_c   1.000
_cell.angle_alpha   90.00
_cell.angle_beta   90.00
_cell.angle_gamma   90.00
#
_symmetry.space_group_name_H-M   'P 1'
#
loop_
_entity.id
_entity.type
_entity.pdbx_description
1 polymer ?
#
loop_
_entity_poly.entity_id
_entity_poly.type
_entity_poly.pdbx_seq_one_letter_code
_entity_poly.pdbx_strand_id
1 'polypeptide(L)'
;MSDPEAASTLEVDDHELVGQADWVIGGDAGRKGRRQAWYAGYVVFLGALAYGFPVVQAVVRTADPLALRRQLETPLAFGVLGAAVVAILWSMYAAGAYRGPVVPPLPWIDHVVSAPIDRAVTVGRWWRLALGLGVFLGGLAGLTVGAGVAFAGMTSWYAAVLVTLAGAVLGWLATSLWLAGQVRSWPGAGRSLRTMIGGRIALRELHIEVLRRHAANSSTIGGSVLAGNLRTARLQLARPVRHGRSARLRAAGPVAVVVRRDLLGLRRLPSTFWTGLGLSSLGAVVISWSVTHPVAPALAVTVGLVPAYFGFGAWAEGLRLQADNIGTPSLLGISGRSETLAHLVVPAVLALVVLGAGVAVAGVVVGHVSVSAVLLVLVLVGVLAGGHLLAAFRGSPPRSMFRADSSGPAILIGWYVLPGLAVLVLGTLGFVLARSDVTGLFWGGMFAAVLISWGLGRSQRLADEHRV
;
A
#
# COMPACT_ATOMS: atom_id res chain seq x y z
N MET A 1 -42.79 8.27 -58.10
CA MET A 1 -42.17 7.09 -57.49
C MET A 1 -40.77 7.51 -57.07
N SER A 2 -40.62 7.84 -55.79
CA SER A 2 -39.36 8.18 -55.14
C SER A 2 -38.76 6.89 -54.61
N ASP A 3 -37.59 6.48 -55.11
CA ASP A 3 -36.85 5.32 -54.62
C ASP A 3 -36.54 5.48 -53.12
N PRO A 4 -37.05 4.59 -52.24
CA PRO A 4 -36.73 4.60 -50.83
C PRO A 4 -35.45 3.79 -50.50
N GLU A 5 -34.69 3.33 -51.50
CA GLU A 5 -33.62 2.33 -51.35
C GLU A 5 -32.19 2.87 -51.42
N ALA A 6 -31.97 4.17 -51.19
CA ALA A 6 -30.61 4.75 -51.12
C ALA A 6 -30.28 5.40 -49.77
N ALA A 7 -30.93 4.96 -48.68
CA ALA A 7 -30.36 5.15 -47.35
C ALA A 7 -29.27 4.09 -47.15
N SER A 8 -28.13 4.26 -47.83
CA SER A 8 -26.91 3.53 -47.47
C SER A 8 -26.66 3.85 -45.99
N THR A 9 -26.92 2.88 -45.12
CA THR A 9 -26.45 2.92 -43.75
C THR A 9 -24.93 2.99 -43.86
N LEU A 10 -24.38 4.21 -43.76
CA LEU A 10 -22.96 4.42 -43.56
C LEU A 10 -22.58 3.52 -42.40
N GLU A 11 -21.92 2.40 -42.71
CA GLU A 11 -21.43 1.47 -41.72
C GLU A 11 -20.23 2.17 -41.07
N VAL A 12 -20.53 3.02 -40.09
CA VAL A 12 -19.52 3.82 -39.41
C VAL A 12 -18.72 2.88 -38.53
N ASP A 13 -17.43 2.74 -38.81
CA ASP A 13 -16.53 1.92 -38.01
C ASP A 13 -16.33 2.56 -36.62
N ASP A 14 -16.84 1.89 -35.60
CA ASP A 14 -16.66 2.24 -34.19
C ASP A 14 -15.18 2.48 -33.83
N HIS A 15 -14.25 1.75 -34.46
CA HIS A 15 -12.82 1.94 -34.23
C HIS A 15 -12.30 3.26 -34.81
N GLU A 16 -12.82 3.69 -35.95
CA GLU A 16 -12.47 4.96 -36.56
C GLU A 16 -12.98 6.14 -35.72
N LEU A 17 -14.24 6.10 -35.28
CA LEU A 17 -14.83 7.12 -34.40
C LEU A 17 -14.06 7.27 -33.08
N VAL A 18 -13.70 6.15 -32.45
CA VAL A 18 -12.90 6.16 -31.22
C VAL A 18 -11.49 6.71 -31.48
N GLY A 19 -10.91 6.43 -32.65
CA GLY A 19 -9.62 6.99 -33.08
C GLY A 19 -9.66 8.51 -33.23
N GLN A 20 -10.69 9.04 -33.90
CA GLN A 20 -10.92 10.48 -34.04
C GLN A 20 -11.13 11.15 -32.68
N ALA A 21 -11.92 10.53 -31.79
CA ALA A 21 -12.12 11.02 -30.44
C ALA A 21 -10.81 11.06 -29.61
N ASP A 22 -9.89 10.10 -29.77
CA ASP A 22 -8.58 10.15 -29.09
C ASP A 22 -7.73 11.33 -29.58
N TRP A 23 -7.81 11.64 -30.87
CA TRP A 23 -7.11 12.78 -31.43
C TRP A 23 -7.68 14.11 -30.90
N VAL A 24 -9.00 14.25 -30.84
CA VAL A 24 -9.67 15.48 -30.37
C VAL A 24 -9.53 15.66 -28.85
N ILE A 25 -9.80 14.63 -28.05
CA ILE A 25 -9.82 14.71 -26.58
C ILE A 25 -8.41 14.60 -26.00
N GLY A 26 -7.59 13.71 -26.55
CA GLY A 26 -6.24 13.45 -26.06
C GLY A 26 -5.21 14.40 -26.65
N GLY A 27 -5.26 14.66 -27.95
CA GLY A 27 -4.32 15.50 -28.69
C GLY A 27 -2.85 15.24 -28.31
N ASP A 28 -2.07 16.31 -28.19
CA ASP A 28 -0.67 16.25 -27.77
C ASP A 28 -0.46 15.91 -26.30
N ALA A 29 -1.40 16.28 -25.44
CA ALA A 29 -1.34 15.99 -24.02
C ALA A 29 -1.37 14.47 -23.77
N GLY A 30 -2.22 13.74 -24.49
CA GLY A 30 -2.30 12.28 -24.47
C GLY A 30 -1.02 11.62 -24.96
N ARG A 31 -0.39 12.15 -26.02
CA ARG A 31 0.93 11.69 -26.51
C ARG A 31 2.03 11.88 -25.46
N LYS A 32 2.10 13.07 -24.85
CA LYS A 32 3.07 13.37 -23.78
C LYS A 32 2.85 12.48 -22.56
N GLY A 33 1.60 12.26 -22.15
CA GLY A 33 1.24 11.36 -21.05
C GLY A 33 1.69 9.92 -21.31
N ARG A 34 1.56 9.41 -22.54
CA ARG A 34 2.07 8.08 -22.92
C ARG A 34 3.60 8.00 -22.80
N ARG A 35 4.34 9.01 -23.27
CA ARG A 35 5.81 9.06 -23.12
C ARG A 35 6.22 9.10 -21.65
N GLN A 36 5.52 9.87 -20.82
CA GLN A 36 5.75 9.94 -19.38
C GLN A 36 5.48 8.59 -18.69
N ALA A 37 4.42 7.87 -19.08
CA ALA A 37 4.13 6.54 -18.55
C ALA A 37 5.23 5.53 -18.90
N TRP A 38 5.73 5.54 -20.14
CA TRP A 38 6.87 4.71 -20.54
C TRP A 38 8.14 5.06 -19.79
N TYR A 39 8.43 6.35 -19.63
CA TYR A 39 9.56 6.81 -18.83
C TYR A 39 9.45 6.37 -17.37
N ALA A 40 8.26 6.46 -16.77
CA ALA A 40 8.02 5.95 -15.42
C ALA A 40 8.25 4.43 -15.34
N GLY A 41 7.77 3.66 -16.32
CA GLY A 41 8.03 2.22 -16.41
C GLY A 41 9.53 1.91 -16.53
N TYR A 42 10.26 2.67 -17.33
CA TYR A 42 11.72 2.57 -17.45
C TYR A 42 12.43 2.88 -16.13
N VAL A 43 12.05 3.95 -15.43
CA VAL A 43 12.61 4.30 -14.12
C VAL A 43 12.33 3.22 -13.08
N VAL A 44 11.11 2.65 -13.05
CA VAL A 44 10.76 1.54 -12.17
C VAL A 44 11.59 0.29 -12.47
N PHE A 45 11.78 -0.03 -13.76
CA PHE A 45 12.64 -1.13 -14.19
C PHE A 45 14.09 -0.94 -13.73
N LEU A 46 14.67 0.24 -13.98
CA LEU A 46 16.01 0.57 -13.53
C LEU A 46 16.12 0.53 -12.00
N GLY A 47 15.12 1.05 -11.28
CA GLY A 47 15.10 1.00 -9.82
C GLY A 47 15.06 -0.43 -9.28
N ALA A 48 14.28 -1.31 -9.91
CA ALA A 48 14.23 -2.72 -9.56
C ALA A 48 15.58 -3.42 -9.82
N LEU A 49 16.27 -3.12 -10.92
CA LEU A 49 17.59 -3.67 -11.20
C LEU A 49 18.70 -3.09 -10.32
N ALA A 50 18.69 -1.78 -10.09
CA ALA A 50 19.74 -1.08 -9.36
C ALA A 50 19.63 -1.26 -7.84
N TYR A 51 18.41 -1.42 -7.31
CA TYR A 51 18.16 -1.51 -5.86
C TYR A 51 17.44 -2.80 -5.46
N GLY A 52 16.38 -3.17 -6.18
CA GLY A 52 15.60 -4.37 -5.84
C GLY A 52 16.44 -5.65 -5.90
N PHE A 53 17.13 -5.87 -7.02
CA PHE A 53 17.95 -7.06 -7.24
C PHE A 53 19.10 -7.18 -6.22
N PRO A 54 19.92 -6.12 -5.97
CA PRO A 54 20.95 -6.19 -4.94
C PRO A 54 20.40 -6.40 -3.53
N VAL A 55 19.23 -5.85 -3.21
CA VAL A 55 18.59 -6.08 -1.89
C VAL A 55 18.20 -7.55 -1.73
N VAL A 56 17.54 -8.16 -2.72
CA VAL A 56 17.20 -9.60 -2.66
C VAL A 56 18.48 -10.43 -2.56
N GLN A 57 19.49 -10.12 -3.38
CA GLN A 57 20.76 -10.81 -3.36
C GLN A 57 21.47 -10.69 -2.00
N ALA A 58 21.45 -9.50 -1.39
CA ALA A 58 22.03 -9.26 -0.06
C ALA A 58 21.28 -10.02 1.04
N VAL A 59 19.95 -10.05 0.99
CA VAL A 59 19.12 -10.86 1.91
C VAL A 59 19.53 -12.32 1.81
N VAL A 60 19.70 -12.86 0.60
CA VAL A 60 20.09 -14.26 0.44
C VAL A 60 21.54 -14.51 0.88
N ARG A 61 22.49 -13.67 0.46
CA ARG A 61 23.93 -13.84 0.77
C ARG A 61 24.26 -13.68 2.25
N THR A 62 23.41 -13.00 3.02
CA THR A 62 23.57 -12.85 4.46
C THR A 62 23.02 -14.03 5.26
N ALA A 63 22.47 -15.05 4.60
CA ALA A 63 22.06 -16.32 5.20
C ALA A 63 22.86 -17.50 4.63
N ASP A 64 22.88 -18.61 5.37
CA ASP A 64 23.37 -19.89 4.83
C ASP A 64 22.41 -20.37 3.72
N PRO A 65 22.87 -20.46 2.45
CA PRO A 65 22.01 -20.84 1.33
C PRO A 65 21.39 -22.23 1.48
N LEU A 66 22.11 -23.19 2.07
CA LEU A 66 21.63 -24.56 2.23
C LEU A 66 20.55 -24.63 3.31
N ALA A 67 20.78 -24.00 4.45
CA ALA A 67 19.79 -23.97 5.52
C ALA A 67 18.54 -23.15 5.13
N LEU A 68 18.70 -22.02 4.42
CA LEU A 68 17.57 -21.26 3.89
C LEU A 68 16.76 -22.07 2.88
N ARG A 69 17.42 -22.79 1.97
CA ARG A 69 16.74 -23.69 1.02
C ARG A 69 15.91 -24.75 1.73
N ARG A 70 16.47 -25.45 2.73
CA ARG A 70 15.74 -26.46 3.52
C ARG A 70 14.50 -25.88 4.20
N GLN A 71 14.56 -24.64 4.70
CA GLN A 71 13.42 -23.96 5.30
C GLN A 71 12.34 -23.61 4.26
N LEU A 72 12.75 -23.12 3.08
CA LEU A 72 11.82 -22.77 2.00
C LEU A 72 11.15 -24.00 1.37
N GLU A 73 11.78 -25.18 1.45
CA GLU A 73 11.21 -26.44 0.99
C GLU A 73 10.18 -27.04 1.98
N THR A 74 9.95 -26.41 3.14
CA THR A 74 8.96 -26.91 4.12
C THR A 74 7.51 -26.66 3.68
N PRO A 75 6.56 -27.54 4.03
CA PRO A 75 5.13 -27.32 3.79
C PRO A 75 4.62 -26.00 4.39
N LEU A 76 5.18 -25.58 5.52
CA LEU A 76 4.86 -24.30 6.17
C LEU A 76 5.22 -23.12 5.28
N ALA A 77 6.42 -23.11 4.69
CA ALA A 77 6.86 -22.05 3.78
C ALA A 77 5.95 -21.95 2.55
N PHE A 78 5.57 -23.10 1.95
CA PHE A 78 4.58 -23.12 0.86
C PHE A 78 3.20 -22.62 1.30
N GLY A 79 2.75 -22.99 2.49
CA GLY A 79 1.49 -22.50 3.06
C GLY A 79 1.47 -20.99 3.27
N VAL A 80 2.56 -20.43 3.83
CA VAL A 80 2.73 -18.98 4.02
C VAL A 80 2.78 -18.24 2.67
N LEU A 81 3.53 -18.76 1.70
CA LEU A 81 3.58 -18.19 0.36
C LEU A 81 2.20 -18.21 -0.32
N GLY A 82 1.51 -19.34 -0.27
CA GLY A 82 0.15 -19.48 -0.81
C GLY A 82 -0.83 -18.51 -0.15
N ALA A 83 -0.80 -18.40 1.18
CA ALA A 83 -1.63 -17.45 1.91
C ALA A 83 -1.32 -15.99 1.54
N ALA A 84 -0.03 -15.63 1.36
CA ALA A 84 0.38 -14.30 0.93
C ALA A 84 -0.12 -13.98 -0.49
N VAL A 85 -0.02 -14.93 -1.43
CA VAL A 85 -0.55 -14.78 -2.80
C VAL A 85 -2.06 -14.58 -2.76
N VAL A 86 -2.81 -15.41 -2.03
CA VAL A 86 -4.26 -15.27 -1.89
C VAL A 86 -4.63 -13.92 -1.28
N ALA A 87 -3.91 -13.47 -0.26
CA ALA A 87 -4.13 -12.16 0.37
C ALA A 87 -3.90 -10.99 -0.60
N ILE A 88 -2.85 -11.05 -1.44
CA ILE A 88 -2.58 -10.05 -2.48
C ILE A 88 -3.72 -10.03 -3.51
N LEU A 89 -4.11 -11.20 -4.04
CA LEU A 89 -5.17 -11.32 -5.04
C LEU A 89 -6.51 -10.83 -4.50
N TRP A 90 -6.85 -11.19 -3.25
CA TRP A 90 -8.05 -10.70 -2.57
C TRP A 90 -8.01 -9.18 -2.35
N SER A 91 -6.84 -8.63 -2.00
CA SER A 91 -6.68 -7.19 -1.81
C SER A 91 -6.89 -6.42 -3.11
N MET A 92 -6.41 -6.93 -4.25
CA MET A 92 -6.63 -6.34 -5.56
C MET A 92 -8.11 -6.38 -5.96
N TYR A 93 -8.76 -7.52 -5.74
CA TYR A 93 -10.21 -7.66 -5.92
C TYR A 93 -10.99 -6.65 -5.06
N ALA A 94 -10.66 -6.54 -3.78
CA ALA A 94 -11.31 -5.60 -2.87
C ALA A 94 -11.03 -4.14 -3.25
N ALA A 95 -9.81 -3.81 -3.68
CA ALA A 95 -9.42 -2.48 -4.12
C ALA A 95 -10.21 -2.02 -5.36
N GLY A 96 -10.53 -2.95 -6.26
CA GLY A 96 -11.31 -2.69 -7.48
C GLY A 96 -12.65 -2.05 -7.21
N ALA A 97 -13.31 -2.45 -6.13
CA ALA A 97 -14.60 -1.89 -5.74
C ALA A 97 -14.53 -0.40 -5.36
N TYR A 98 -13.33 0.13 -5.02
CA TYR A 98 -13.12 1.52 -4.62
C TYR A 98 -12.45 2.35 -5.71
N ARG A 99 -11.47 1.75 -6.37
CA ARG A 99 -10.73 2.33 -7.48
C ARG A 99 -10.38 1.20 -8.41
N GLY A 100 -11.07 1.09 -9.53
CA GLY A 100 -10.77 0.07 -10.51
C GLY A 100 -9.56 0.38 -11.39
N PRO A 101 -9.08 -0.61 -12.16
CA PRO A 101 -8.00 -0.44 -13.12
C PRO A 101 -8.38 0.42 -14.34
N VAL A 102 -9.67 0.44 -14.70
CA VAL A 102 -10.15 1.13 -15.90
C VAL A 102 -10.72 2.49 -15.50
N VAL A 103 -9.92 3.54 -15.67
CA VAL A 103 -10.28 4.91 -15.28
C VAL A 103 -9.99 5.88 -16.43
N PRO A 104 -10.87 5.98 -17.44
CA PRO A 104 -10.79 7.02 -18.46
C PRO A 104 -10.95 8.41 -17.84
N PRO A 105 -10.42 9.48 -18.47
CA PRO A 105 -10.64 10.85 -18.01
C PRO A 105 -12.13 11.24 -18.18
N LEU A 106 -12.63 12.15 -17.34
CA LEU A 106 -14.05 12.55 -17.35
C LEU A 106 -14.56 12.98 -18.73
N PRO A 107 -13.85 13.83 -19.52
CA PRO A 107 -14.30 14.18 -20.87
C PRO A 107 -14.49 12.98 -21.80
N TRP A 108 -13.65 11.94 -21.66
CA TRP A 108 -13.81 10.71 -22.43
C TRP A 108 -15.07 9.94 -22.04
N ILE A 109 -15.37 9.91 -20.74
CA ILE A 109 -16.57 9.22 -20.25
C ILE A 109 -17.83 9.93 -20.75
N ASP A 110 -17.83 11.26 -20.69
CA ASP A 110 -19.00 12.07 -21.00
C ASP A 110 -19.30 12.18 -22.50
N HIS A 111 -18.28 12.09 -23.36
CA HIS A 111 -18.42 12.22 -24.81
C HIS A 111 -18.32 10.91 -25.60
N VAL A 112 -17.54 9.93 -25.14
CA VAL A 112 -17.26 8.69 -25.90
C VAL A 112 -17.93 7.48 -25.27
N VAL A 113 -17.83 7.31 -23.95
CA VAL A 113 -18.41 6.13 -23.27
C VAL A 113 -19.93 6.21 -23.17
N SER A 114 -20.49 7.41 -23.20
CA SER A 114 -21.93 7.69 -23.22
C SER A 114 -22.56 7.46 -24.61
N ALA A 115 -21.76 7.44 -25.67
CA ALA A 115 -22.23 7.18 -27.04
C ALA A 115 -22.70 5.72 -27.19
N PRO A 116 -23.55 5.40 -28.19
CA PRO A 116 -24.06 4.05 -28.44
C PRO A 116 -23.01 3.10 -29.07
N ILE A 117 -21.75 3.20 -28.65
CA ILE A 117 -20.62 2.37 -29.10
C ILE A 117 -20.38 1.26 -28.07
N ASP A 118 -19.93 0.07 -28.50
CA ASP A 118 -19.59 -1.01 -27.56
C ASP A 118 -18.56 -0.55 -26.53
N ARG A 119 -18.95 -0.66 -25.25
CA ARG A 119 -18.12 -0.25 -24.11
C ARG A 119 -16.78 -0.97 -24.06
N ALA A 120 -16.72 -2.23 -24.52
CA ALA A 120 -15.44 -2.96 -24.61
C ALA A 120 -14.44 -2.26 -25.54
N VAL A 121 -14.90 -1.56 -26.57
CA VAL A 121 -14.07 -0.78 -27.49
C VAL A 121 -13.68 0.55 -26.84
N THR A 122 -14.66 1.30 -26.32
CA THR A 122 -14.43 2.67 -25.78
C THR A 122 -13.52 2.70 -24.55
N VAL A 123 -13.55 1.67 -23.69
CA VAL A 123 -12.64 1.58 -22.51
C VAL A 123 -11.49 0.58 -22.68
N GLY A 124 -11.47 -0.18 -23.78
CA GLY A 124 -10.52 -1.27 -24.01
C GLY A 124 -9.05 -0.83 -24.00
N ARG A 125 -8.76 0.42 -24.39
CA ARG A 125 -7.41 0.99 -24.27
C ARG A 125 -6.95 1.08 -22.82
N TRP A 126 -7.77 1.62 -21.93
CA TRP A 126 -7.40 1.80 -20.51
C TRP A 126 -7.23 0.45 -19.83
N TRP A 127 -8.05 -0.54 -20.20
CA TRP A 127 -7.86 -1.92 -19.77
C TRP A 127 -6.52 -2.50 -20.22
N ARG A 128 -6.17 -2.38 -21.51
CA ARG A 128 -4.88 -2.87 -22.02
C ARG A 128 -3.69 -2.22 -21.32
N LEU A 129 -3.77 -0.93 -21.01
CA LEU A 129 -2.73 -0.23 -20.26
C LEU A 129 -2.62 -0.76 -18.83
N ALA A 130 -3.74 -0.93 -18.12
CA ALA A 130 -3.74 -1.47 -16.77
C ALA A 130 -3.23 -2.92 -16.74
N LEU A 131 -3.68 -3.76 -17.68
CA LEU A 131 -3.25 -5.15 -17.82
C LEU A 131 -1.76 -5.25 -18.14
N GLY A 132 -1.29 -4.47 -19.11
CA GLY A 132 0.13 -4.40 -19.46
C GLY A 132 0.98 -3.96 -18.28
N LEU A 133 0.54 -2.95 -17.53
CA LEU A 133 1.21 -2.51 -16.31
C LEU A 133 1.23 -3.59 -15.24
N GLY A 134 0.12 -4.29 -15.00
CA GLY A 134 0.03 -5.36 -14.03
C GLY A 134 0.95 -6.54 -14.36
N VAL A 135 0.94 -7.00 -15.61
CA VAL A 135 1.83 -8.05 -16.13
C VAL A 135 3.29 -7.61 -16.02
N PHE A 136 3.60 -6.37 -16.42
CA PHE A 136 4.94 -5.81 -16.34
C PHE A 136 5.45 -5.76 -14.89
N LEU A 137 4.67 -5.21 -13.96
CA LEU A 137 5.06 -5.12 -12.55
C LEU A 137 5.17 -6.49 -11.88
N GLY A 138 4.25 -7.41 -12.19
CA GLY A 138 4.31 -8.79 -11.71
C GLY A 138 5.56 -9.51 -12.23
N GLY A 139 5.84 -9.39 -13.53
CA GLY A 139 7.05 -9.93 -14.16
C GLY A 139 8.32 -9.32 -13.58
N LEU A 140 8.35 -8.00 -13.38
CA LEU A 140 9.49 -7.30 -12.78
C LEU A 140 9.74 -7.73 -11.33
N ALA A 141 8.69 -7.91 -10.53
CA ALA A 141 8.81 -8.46 -9.18
C ALA A 141 9.37 -9.89 -9.22
N GLY A 142 8.85 -10.74 -10.11
CA GLY A 142 9.36 -12.09 -10.33
C GLY A 142 10.81 -12.13 -10.79
N LEU A 143 11.20 -11.23 -11.71
CA LEU A 143 12.58 -11.07 -12.16
C LEU A 143 13.49 -10.64 -11.01
N THR A 144 13.07 -9.65 -10.23
CA THR A 144 13.86 -9.12 -9.11
C THR A 144 14.13 -10.21 -8.06
N VAL A 145 13.09 -10.95 -7.67
CA VAL A 145 13.21 -12.05 -6.71
C VAL A 145 13.98 -13.22 -7.31
N GLY A 146 13.57 -13.69 -8.49
CA GLY A 146 14.14 -14.86 -9.15
C GLY A 146 15.62 -14.67 -9.53
N ALA A 147 15.96 -13.53 -10.13
CA ALA A 147 17.35 -13.20 -10.43
C ALA A 147 18.14 -13.00 -9.13
N GLY A 148 17.61 -12.28 -8.15
CA GLY A 148 18.31 -12.04 -6.88
C GLY A 148 18.71 -13.34 -6.18
N VAL A 149 17.81 -14.33 -6.15
CA VAL A 149 18.07 -15.67 -5.60
C VAL A 149 19.04 -16.47 -6.47
N ALA A 150 18.89 -16.45 -7.79
CA ALA A 150 19.76 -17.18 -8.71
C ALA A 150 21.21 -16.66 -8.68
N PHE A 151 21.41 -15.35 -8.75
CA PHE A 151 22.73 -14.70 -8.68
C PHE A 151 23.32 -14.68 -7.25
N ALA A 152 22.54 -15.07 -6.25
CA ALA A 152 23.07 -15.40 -4.93
C ALA A 152 23.53 -16.87 -4.82
N GLY A 153 23.39 -17.67 -5.88
CA GLY A 153 23.85 -19.06 -5.95
C GLY A 153 22.90 -20.08 -5.31
N MET A 154 21.68 -19.68 -4.93
CA MET A 154 20.69 -20.60 -4.35
C MET A 154 19.97 -21.47 -5.37
N THR A 155 19.77 -20.93 -6.58
CA THR A 155 19.03 -21.58 -7.66
C THR A 155 19.74 -21.36 -8.99
N SER A 156 19.31 -22.10 -10.01
CA SER A 156 19.80 -21.94 -11.38
C SER A 156 19.27 -20.66 -12.03
N TRP A 157 19.96 -20.17 -13.07
CA TRP A 157 19.52 -19.01 -13.84
C TRP A 157 18.13 -19.20 -14.49
N TYR A 158 17.76 -20.42 -14.89
CA TYR A 158 16.44 -20.70 -15.48
C TYR A 158 15.30 -20.57 -14.45
N ALA A 159 15.57 -20.72 -13.15
CA ALA A 159 14.58 -20.44 -12.12
C ALA A 159 14.17 -18.96 -12.11
N ALA A 160 15.08 -18.03 -12.45
CA ALA A 160 14.75 -16.62 -12.59
C ALA A 160 13.72 -16.39 -13.72
N VAL A 161 13.85 -17.11 -14.83
CA VAL A 161 12.88 -17.06 -15.94
C VAL A 161 11.51 -17.59 -15.48
N LEU A 162 11.48 -18.75 -14.81
CA LEU A 162 10.23 -19.33 -14.32
C LEU A 162 9.52 -18.43 -13.29
N VAL A 163 10.26 -17.84 -12.36
CA VAL A 163 9.70 -16.92 -11.35
C VAL A 163 9.24 -15.60 -12.00
N THR A 164 9.93 -15.12 -13.05
CA THR A 164 9.48 -13.98 -13.85
C THR A 164 8.13 -14.27 -14.53
N LEU A 165 8.00 -15.44 -15.17
CA LEU A 165 6.76 -15.87 -15.80
C LEU A 165 5.63 -16.05 -14.78
N ALA A 166 5.91 -16.69 -13.64
CA ALA A 166 4.95 -16.83 -12.55
C ALA A 166 4.49 -15.46 -12.02
N GLY A 167 5.43 -14.52 -11.84
CA GLY A 167 5.13 -13.15 -11.46
C GLY A 167 4.25 -12.43 -12.48
N ALA A 168 4.53 -12.59 -13.78
CA ALA A 168 3.72 -12.03 -14.86
C ALA A 168 2.29 -12.59 -14.85
N VAL A 169 2.13 -13.90 -14.64
CA VAL A 169 0.82 -14.57 -14.49
C VAL A 169 0.09 -14.06 -13.25
N LEU A 170 0.78 -13.90 -12.12
CA LEU A 170 0.19 -13.31 -10.91
C LEU A 170 -0.25 -11.86 -11.14
N GLY A 171 0.54 -11.07 -11.88
CA GLY A 171 0.19 -9.70 -12.28
C GLY A 171 -1.06 -9.64 -13.17
N TRP A 172 -1.17 -10.57 -14.12
CA TRP A 172 -2.37 -10.76 -14.94
C TRP A 172 -3.60 -11.11 -14.10
N LEU A 173 -3.49 -12.11 -13.22
CA LEU A 173 -4.56 -12.53 -12.30
C LEU A 173 -5.00 -11.40 -11.38
N ALA A 174 -4.03 -10.73 -10.74
CA ALA A 174 -4.25 -9.60 -9.85
C ALA A 174 -5.03 -8.48 -10.55
N THR A 175 -4.64 -8.13 -11.78
CA THR A 175 -5.28 -7.05 -12.54
C THR A 175 -6.68 -7.43 -13.04
N SER A 176 -6.87 -8.71 -13.38
CA SER A 176 -8.19 -9.25 -13.76
C SER A 176 -9.16 -9.26 -12.58
N LEU A 177 -8.68 -9.69 -11.40
CA LEU A 177 -9.44 -9.58 -10.15
C LEU A 177 -9.72 -8.12 -9.77
N TRP A 178 -8.77 -7.23 -10.01
CA TRP A 178 -8.94 -5.80 -9.80
C TRP A 178 -10.08 -5.24 -10.66
N LEU A 179 -10.17 -5.65 -11.94
CA LEU A 179 -11.30 -5.31 -12.82
C LEU A 179 -12.60 -5.94 -12.35
N ALA A 180 -12.59 -7.21 -11.94
CA ALA A 180 -13.77 -7.88 -11.41
C ALA A 180 -14.33 -7.16 -10.17
N GLY A 181 -13.45 -6.65 -9.31
CA GLY A 181 -13.81 -5.79 -8.18
C GLY A 181 -14.50 -4.49 -8.63
N GLN A 182 -13.99 -3.86 -9.69
CA GLN A 182 -14.58 -2.65 -10.27
C GLN A 182 -15.99 -2.90 -10.81
N VAL A 183 -16.18 -3.97 -11.58
CA VAL A 183 -17.50 -4.34 -12.11
C VAL A 183 -18.50 -4.59 -10.98
N ARG A 184 -18.08 -5.29 -9.92
CA ARG A 184 -18.94 -5.59 -8.75
C ARG A 184 -19.34 -4.35 -7.95
N SER A 185 -18.66 -3.22 -8.11
CA SER A 185 -19.00 -1.99 -7.37
C SER A 185 -20.40 -1.44 -7.70
N TRP A 186 -20.99 -1.87 -8.82
CA TRP A 186 -22.37 -1.58 -9.20
C TRP A 186 -23.29 -2.81 -9.02
N PRO A 187 -24.52 -2.65 -8.53
CA PRO A 187 -25.50 -3.72 -8.56
C PRO A 187 -25.94 -4.04 -10.00
N GLY A 188 -25.63 -5.24 -10.49
CA GLY A 188 -25.96 -5.71 -11.84
C GLY A 188 -25.82 -7.23 -11.98
N ALA A 189 -26.26 -7.77 -13.12
CA ALA A 189 -26.29 -9.20 -13.43
C ALA A 189 -24.89 -9.81 -13.67
N GLY A 190 -23.89 -9.00 -14.01
CA GLY A 190 -22.51 -9.40 -14.33
C GLY A 190 -21.64 -9.88 -13.15
N ARG A 191 -22.17 -10.73 -12.25
CA ARG A 191 -21.42 -11.31 -11.11
C ARG A 191 -20.85 -12.71 -11.39
N SER A 192 -20.96 -13.19 -12.62
CA SER A 192 -20.55 -14.54 -13.00
C SER A 192 -19.02 -14.71 -13.00
N LEU A 193 -18.53 -15.94 -12.76
CA LEU A 193 -17.12 -16.31 -12.97
C LEU A 193 -16.66 -16.03 -14.42
N ARG A 194 -17.56 -16.14 -15.39
CA ARG A 194 -17.30 -15.83 -16.79
C ARG A 194 -16.93 -14.36 -17.00
N THR A 195 -17.55 -13.46 -16.24
CA THR A 195 -17.21 -12.03 -16.23
C THR A 195 -15.83 -11.78 -15.60
N MET A 196 -15.40 -12.60 -14.62
CA MET A 196 -14.06 -12.46 -14.02
C MET A 196 -12.92 -12.89 -14.97
N ILE A 197 -13.18 -13.88 -15.81
CA ILE A 197 -12.18 -14.46 -16.73
C ILE A 197 -12.20 -13.72 -18.09
N GLY A 198 -13.37 -13.32 -18.57
CA GLY A 198 -13.55 -12.67 -19.86
C GLY A 198 -13.39 -11.16 -19.78
N GLY A 199 -12.17 -10.65 -19.99
CA GLY A 199 -11.88 -9.21 -19.94
C GLY A 199 -12.86 -8.34 -20.75
N ARG A 200 -13.18 -8.73 -22.01
CA ARG A 200 -14.17 -7.99 -22.82
C ARG A 200 -15.58 -7.98 -22.22
N ILE A 201 -16.02 -9.10 -21.64
CA ILE A 201 -17.33 -9.21 -20.98
C ILE A 201 -17.35 -8.29 -19.75
N ALA A 202 -16.29 -8.29 -18.94
CA ALA A 202 -16.17 -7.38 -17.80
C ALA A 202 -16.23 -5.91 -18.22
N LEU A 203 -15.60 -5.53 -19.33
CA LEU A 203 -15.63 -4.15 -19.81
C LEU A 203 -17.04 -3.70 -20.22
N ARG A 204 -17.84 -4.60 -20.81
CA ARG A 204 -19.24 -4.30 -21.16
C ARG A 204 -20.10 -4.03 -19.93
N GLU A 205 -19.83 -4.71 -18.82
CA GLU A 205 -20.55 -4.55 -17.55
C GLU A 205 -20.14 -3.30 -16.74
N LEU A 206 -19.15 -2.52 -17.18
CA LEU A 206 -18.72 -1.32 -16.45
C LEU A 206 -19.76 -0.20 -16.52
N HIS A 207 -20.36 0.16 -15.39
CA HIS A 207 -21.38 1.21 -15.35
C HIS A 207 -20.78 2.63 -15.49
N ILE A 208 -21.46 3.54 -16.19
CA ILE A 208 -20.93 4.87 -16.50
C ILE A 208 -20.75 5.76 -15.25
N GLU A 209 -21.69 5.71 -14.30
CA GLU A 209 -21.63 6.42 -13.01
C GLU A 209 -20.46 5.92 -12.16
N VAL A 210 -20.15 4.63 -12.23
CA VAL A 210 -18.99 4.05 -11.56
C VAL A 210 -17.70 4.57 -12.19
N LEU A 211 -17.62 4.59 -13.52
CA LEU A 211 -16.48 5.18 -14.24
C LEU A 211 -16.28 6.66 -13.87
N ARG A 212 -17.36 7.46 -13.89
CA ARG A 212 -17.31 8.88 -13.48
C ARG A 212 -16.80 9.04 -12.06
N ARG A 213 -17.33 8.26 -11.12
CA ARG A 213 -16.91 8.30 -9.71
C ARG A 213 -15.43 7.94 -9.55
N HIS A 214 -14.96 6.87 -10.19
CA HIS A 214 -13.55 6.48 -10.11
C HIS A 214 -12.63 7.51 -10.78
N ALA A 215 -13.06 8.13 -11.89
CA ALA A 215 -12.31 9.18 -12.57
C ALA A 215 -12.21 10.45 -11.71
N ALA A 216 -13.32 10.92 -11.14
CA ALA A 216 -13.35 12.06 -10.23
C ALA A 216 -12.49 11.82 -8.97
N ASN A 217 -12.61 10.63 -8.38
CA ASN A 217 -11.79 10.25 -7.22
C ASN A 217 -10.30 10.19 -7.58
N SER A 218 -9.94 9.60 -8.72
CA SER A 218 -8.54 9.50 -9.15
C SER A 218 -7.94 10.87 -9.45
N SER A 219 -8.71 11.78 -10.07
CA SER A 219 -8.30 13.16 -10.33
C SER A 219 -8.09 13.93 -9.01
N THR A 220 -9.04 13.83 -8.08
CA THR A 220 -8.94 14.49 -6.77
C THR A 220 -7.75 13.97 -5.97
N ILE A 221 -7.52 12.65 -5.95
CA ILE A 221 -6.37 12.04 -5.27
C ILE A 221 -5.07 12.49 -5.93
N GLY A 222 -4.99 12.43 -7.27
CA GLY A 222 -3.80 12.85 -8.02
C GLY A 222 -3.46 14.32 -7.76
N GLY A 223 -4.44 15.22 -7.91
CA GLY A 223 -4.27 16.64 -7.61
C GLY A 223 -3.90 16.91 -6.16
N SER A 224 -4.50 16.18 -5.21
CA SER A 224 -4.19 16.29 -3.78
C SER A 224 -2.76 15.86 -3.46
N VAL A 225 -2.26 14.78 -4.07
CA VAL A 225 -0.87 14.33 -3.91
C VAL A 225 0.10 15.36 -4.50
N LEU A 226 -0.17 15.86 -5.70
CA LEU A 226 0.67 16.89 -6.33
C LEU A 226 0.68 18.21 -5.55
N ALA A 227 -0.44 18.57 -4.91
CA ALA A 227 -0.53 19.72 -4.02
C ALA A 227 0.06 19.47 -2.62
N GLY A 228 0.52 18.25 -2.32
CA GLY A 228 0.99 17.86 -0.98
C GLY A 228 -0.12 17.72 0.07
N ASN A 229 -1.38 17.87 -0.30
CA ASN A 229 -2.54 17.80 0.57
C ASN A 229 -3.05 16.36 0.74
N LEU A 230 -2.30 15.55 1.50
CA LEU A 230 -2.70 14.15 1.75
C LEU A 230 -3.99 14.01 2.57
N ARG A 231 -4.38 15.05 3.31
CA ARG A 231 -5.66 15.04 4.03
C ARG A 231 -6.81 14.86 3.05
N THR A 232 -6.84 15.66 1.99
CA THR A 232 -7.88 15.55 0.95
C THR A 232 -7.82 14.20 0.25
N ALA A 233 -6.63 13.71 -0.14
CA ALA A 233 -6.47 12.39 -0.75
C ALA A 233 -7.01 11.26 0.16
N ARG A 234 -6.72 11.33 1.46
CA ARG A 234 -7.19 10.38 2.46
C ARG A 234 -8.70 10.43 2.65
N LEU A 235 -9.28 11.62 2.78
CA LEU A 235 -10.73 11.79 2.97
C LEU A 235 -11.53 11.26 1.76
N GLN A 236 -10.98 11.38 0.55
CA GLN A 236 -11.56 10.76 -0.65
C GLN A 236 -11.50 9.23 -0.65
N LEU A 237 -10.49 8.65 0.01
CA LEU A 237 -10.35 7.20 0.18
C LEU A 237 -11.11 6.67 1.40
N ALA A 238 -11.58 7.54 2.29
CA ALA A 238 -12.25 7.15 3.51
C ALA A 238 -13.59 6.46 3.19
N ARG A 239 -13.81 5.29 3.81
CA ARG A 239 -15.06 4.55 3.63
C ARG A 239 -16.18 5.20 4.44
N PRO A 240 -17.41 5.26 3.92
CA PRO A 240 -18.56 5.64 4.73
C PRO A 240 -18.68 4.72 5.94
N VAL A 241 -18.90 5.30 7.12
CA VAL A 241 -19.15 4.52 8.34
C VAL A 241 -20.47 3.79 8.18
N ARG A 242 -20.44 2.46 8.08
CA ARG A 242 -21.64 1.61 7.97
C ARG A 242 -21.95 0.83 9.25
N HIS A 243 -20.94 0.58 10.08
CA HIS A 243 -21.07 -0.22 11.31
C HIS A 243 -20.98 0.68 12.55
N GLY A 244 -21.54 0.24 13.67
CA GLY A 244 -21.36 0.91 14.96
C GLY A 244 -21.88 2.36 15.04
N ARG A 245 -22.86 2.73 14.19
CA ARG A 245 -23.45 4.08 14.18
C ARG A 245 -24.20 4.41 15.47
N SER A 246 -24.83 3.41 16.09
CA SER A 246 -25.54 3.55 17.37
C SER A 246 -24.62 3.54 18.58
N ALA A 247 -23.38 3.05 18.44
CA ALA A 247 -22.42 3.01 19.53
C ALA A 247 -21.95 4.44 19.85
N ARG A 248 -22.20 4.88 21.09
CA ARG A 248 -21.81 6.19 21.60
C ARG A 248 -20.53 6.09 22.41
N LEU A 249 -19.71 7.14 22.36
CA LEU A 249 -18.55 7.28 23.22
C LEU A 249 -19.04 7.54 24.65
N ARG A 250 -18.57 6.74 25.61
CA ARG A 250 -18.91 6.92 27.03
C ARG A 250 -17.83 7.76 27.71
N ALA A 251 -18.26 8.63 28.63
CA ALA A 251 -17.35 9.39 29.47
C ALA A 251 -16.35 8.47 30.21
N ALA A 252 -15.12 8.96 30.35
CA ALA A 252 -14.02 8.35 31.08
C ALA A 252 -13.01 9.44 31.44
N GLY A 253 -11.89 9.07 32.06
CA GLY A 253 -10.74 9.98 32.18
C GLY A 253 -10.20 10.41 30.80
N PRO A 254 -9.51 11.56 30.70
CA PRO A 254 -9.13 12.16 29.42
C PRO A 254 -8.41 11.21 28.46
N VAL A 255 -7.39 10.50 28.93
CA VAL A 255 -6.64 9.52 28.13
C VAL A 255 -7.53 8.34 27.73
N ALA A 256 -8.34 7.82 28.66
CA ALA A 256 -9.22 6.69 28.40
C ALA A 256 -10.31 7.01 27.37
N VAL A 257 -10.81 8.26 27.33
CA VAL A 257 -11.75 8.71 26.30
C VAL A 257 -11.11 8.69 24.93
N VAL A 258 -9.86 9.15 24.79
CA VAL A 258 -9.11 9.10 23.53
C VAL A 258 -8.92 7.65 23.05
N VAL A 259 -8.49 6.76 23.93
CA VAL A 259 -8.32 5.32 23.60
C VAL A 259 -9.66 4.70 23.18
N ARG A 260 -10.75 4.97 23.91
CA ARG A 260 -12.10 4.49 23.57
C ARG A 260 -12.59 5.07 22.24
N ARG A 261 -12.24 6.31 21.91
CA ARG A 261 -12.56 6.96 20.62
C ARG A 261 -11.92 6.20 19.47
N ASP A 262 -10.65 5.85 19.60
CA ASP A 262 -9.92 5.11 18.56
C ASP A 262 -10.44 3.68 18.39
N LEU A 263 -10.72 2.98 19.48
CA LEU A 263 -11.38 1.67 19.44
C LEU A 263 -12.78 1.74 18.80
N LEU A 264 -13.56 2.78 19.11
CA LEU A 264 -14.85 3.02 18.47
C LEU A 264 -14.68 3.31 16.97
N GLY A 265 -13.63 4.02 16.56
CA GLY A 265 -13.24 4.23 15.17
C GLY A 265 -13.00 2.91 14.44
N LEU A 266 -12.21 2.01 15.02
CA LEU A 266 -11.96 0.67 14.45
C LEU A 266 -13.23 -0.17 14.38
N ARG A 267 -14.11 -0.10 15.39
CA ARG A 267 -15.41 -0.78 15.38
C ARG A 267 -16.34 -0.25 14.29
N ARG A 268 -16.26 1.04 13.97
CA ARG A 268 -17.05 1.71 12.91
C ARG A 268 -16.53 1.42 11.51
N LEU A 269 -15.22 1.18 11.39
CA LEU A 269 -14.51 0.86 10.16
C LEU A 269 -13.78 -0.49 10.29
N PRO A 270 -14.51 -1.62 10.36
CA PRO A 270 -13.91 -2.94 10.58
C PRO A 270 -12.89 -3.33 9.51
N SER A 271 -13.01 -2.81 8.29
CA SER A 271 -12.00 -3.02 7.25
C SER A 271 -10.63 -2.51 7.64
N THR A 272 -10.56 -1.38 8.35
CA THR A 272 -9.29 -0.81 8.83
C THR A 272 -8.65 -1.71 9.89
N PHE A 273 -9.47 -2.27 10.78
CA PHE A 273 -9.00 -3.27 11.74
C PHE A 273 -8.42 -4.50 11.03
N TRP A 274 -9.16 -5.09 10.08
CA TRP A 274 -8.73 -6.28 9.34
C TRP A 274 -7.53 -6.03 8.42
N THR A 275 -7.45 -4.88 7.77
CA THR A 275 -6.28 -4.48 6.99
C THR A 275 -5.06 -4.35 7.89
N GLY A 276 -5.20 -3.70 9.05
CA GLY A 276 -4.13 -3.61 10.04
C GLY A 276 -3.68 -4.98 10.54
N LEU A 277 -4.63 -5.87 10.84
CA LEU A 277 -4.34 -7.22 11.29
C LEU A 277 -3.62 -8.03 10.21
N GLY A 278 -4.14 -8.06 8.99
CA GLY A 278 -3.54 -8.84 7.89
C GLY A 278 -2.11 -8.40 7.58
N LEU A 279 -1.87 -7.08 7.47
CA LEU A 279 -0.54 -6.55 7.19
C LEU A 279 0.42 -6.73 8.38
N SER A 280 -0.04 -6.51 9.61
CA SER A 280 0.78 -6.72 10.80
C SER A 280 1.11 -8.20 11.01
N SER A 281 0.18 -9.12 10.73
CA SER A 281 0.43 -10.56 10.79
C SER A 281 1.44 -11.01 9.75
N LEU A 282 1.37 -10.48 8.51
CA LEU A 282 2.37 -10.77 7.48
C LEU A 282 3.75 -10.27 7.90
N GLY A 283 3.84 -9.08 8.49
CA GLY A 283 5.08 -8.58 9.09
C GLY A 283 5.56 -9.42 10.28
N ALA A 284 4.64 -9.83 11.16
CA ALA A 284 4.92 -10.65 12.33
C ALA A 284 5.51 -12.00 11.97
N VAL A 285 5.00 -12.67 10.93
CA VAL A 285 5.55 -13.95 10.46
C VAL A 285 7.02 -13.80 10.07
N VAL A 286 7.35 -12.79 9.25
CA VAL A 286 8.72 -12.56 8.79
C VAL A 286 9.65 -12.10 9.92
N ILE A 287 9.19 -11.19 10.77
CA ILE A 287 9.95 -10.71 11.94
C ILE A 287 10.20 -11.86 12.91
N SER A 288 9.18 -12.63 13.25
CA SER A 288 9.30 -13.73 14.21
C SER A 288 10.24 -14.82 13.70
N TRP A 289 10.18 -15.15 12.40
CA TRP A 289 11.16 -16.02 11.76
C TRP A 289 12.59 -15.45 11.90
N SER A 290 12.77 -14.17 11.63
CA SER A 290 14.07 -13.49 11.75
C SER A 290 14.63 -13.52 13.17
N VAL A 291 13.75 -13.38 14.17
CA VAL A 291 14.11 -13.35 15.60
C VAL A 291 14.43 -14.75 16.14
N THR A 292 13.67 -15.78 15.75
CA THR A 292 13.79 -17.11 16.36
C THR A 292 14.74 -18.05 15.64
N HIS A 293 15.06 -17.78 14.37
CA HIS A 293 15.93 -18.66 13.58
C HIS A 293 17.31 -18.01 13.36
N PRO A 294 18.41 -18.58 13.88
CA PRO A 294 19.75 -18.01 13.73
C PRO A 294 20.25 -18.01 12.28
N VAL A 295 19.61 -18.78 11.40
CA VAL A 295 19.89 -18.84 9.96
C VAL A 295 19.20 -17.71 9.19
N ALA A 296 18.13 -17.12 9.74
CA ALA A 296 17.35 -16.13 9.02
C ALA A 296 18.20 -14.89 8.70
N PRO A 297 18.12 -14.34 7.47
CA PRO A 297 18.85 -13.11 7.11
C PRO A 297 18.51 -11.96 8.05
N ALA A 298 19.51 -11.16 8.45
CA ALA A 298 19.22 -10.00 9.28
C ALA A 298 18.32 -8.98 8.56
N LEU A 299 18.46 -8.85 7.24
CA LEU A 299 17.63 -7.99 6.39
C LEU A 299 16.17 -8.48 6.23
N ALA A 300 15.84 -9.70 6.66
CA ALA A 300 14.46 -10.17 6.64
C ALA A 300 13.56 -9.34 7.57
N VAL A 301 14.10 -8.77 8.66
CA VAL A 301 13.37 -7.83 9.51
C VAL A 301 12.92 -6.60 8.73
N THR A 302 13.74 -6.09 7.80
CA THR A 302 13.39 -4.94 6.95
C THR A 302 12.18 -5.27 6.09
N VAL A 303 12.17 -6.46 5.50
CA VAL A 303 11.05 -6.97 4.69
C VAL A 303 9.79 -7.10 5.54
N GLY A 304 9.89 -7.61 6.77
CA GLY A 304 8.76 -7.73 7.69
C GLY A 304 8.28 -6.39 8.27
N LEU A 305 9.15 -5.39 8.39
CA LEU A 305 8.81 -4.07 8.88
C LEU A 305 7.95 -3.26 7.89
N VAL A 306 8.10 -3.47 6.58
CA VAL A 306 7.26 -2.80 5.57
C VAL A 306 5.75 -3.06 5.80
N PRO A 307 5.26 -4.31 5.79
CA PRO A 307 3.85 -4.61 6.04
C PRO A 307 3.46 -4.30 7.49
N ALA A 308 4.33 -4.51 8.49
CA ALA A 308 4.04 -4.09 9.87
C ALA A 308 3.82 -2.57 9.99
N TYR A 309 4.59 -1.76 9.28
CA TYR A 309 4.44 -0.31 9.22
C TYR A 309 3.09 0.09 8.63
N PHE A 310 2.69 -0.50 7.50
CA PHE A 310 1.37 -0.24 6.93
C PHE A 310 0.23 -0.75 7.82
N GLY A 311 0.42 -1.90 8.48
CA GLY A 311 -0.54 -2.48 9.42
C GLY A 311 -0.78 -1.60 10.64
N PHE A 312 0.29 -1.15 11.29
CA PHE A 312 0.24 -0.15 12.37
C PHE A 312 -0.45 1.12 11.89
N GLY A 313 -0.12 1.57 10.67
CA GLY A 313 -0.72 2.74 10.06
C GLY A 313 -2.22 2.62 9.82
N ALA A 314 -2.76 1.42 9.60
CA ALA A 314 -4.21 1.24 9.52
C ALA A 314 -4.86 1.54 10.88
N TRP A 315 -4.26 1.08 11.98
CA TRP A 315 -4.79 1.32 13.32
C TRP A 315 -4.53 2.73 13.87
N ALA A 316 -3.52 3.44 13.37
CA ALA A 316 -3.12 4.77 13.82
C ALA A 316 -3.94 5.94 13.21
N GLU A 317 -5.19 5.68 12.79
CA GLU A 317 -6.03 6.71 12.16
C GLU A 317 -6.37 7.86 13.12
N GLY A 318 -6.58 7.56 14.41
CA GLY A 318 -6.81 8.56 15.45
C GLY A 318 -5.67 9.57 15.57
N LEU A 319 -4.41 9.09 15.51
CA LEU A 319 -3.22 9.93 15.53
C LEU A 319 -3.16 10.89 14.33
N ARG A 320 -3.52 10.41 13.15
CA ARG A 320 -3.54 11.25 11.94
C ARG A 320 -4.67 12.27 11.97
N LEU A 321 -5.83 11.92 12.51
CA LEU A 321 -6.92 12.87 12.70
C LEU A 321 -6.56 13.93 13.76
N GLN A 322 -5.79 13.56 14.78
CA GLN A 322 -5.25 14.53 15.74
C GLN A 322 -4.28 15.51 15.07
N ALA A 323 -3.39 15.02 14.21
CA ALA A 323 -2.49 15.89 13.45
C ALA A 323 -3.24 16.87 12.53
N ASP A 324 -4.37 16.47 11.95
CA ASP A 324 -5.23 17.34 11.14
C ASP A 324 -5.92 18.46 11.96
N ASN A 325 -6.02 18.29 13.28
CA ASN A 325 -6.63 19.23 14.22
C ASN A 325 -5.58 19.95 15.07
N ILE A 326 -4.30 19.89 14.69
CA ILE A 326 -3.24 20.58 15.41
C ILE A 326 -3.53 22.09 15.45
N GLY A 327 -3.22 22.73 16.58
CA GLY A 327 -3.57 24.13 16.85
C GLY A 327 -4.95 24.33 17.47
N THR A 328 -5.85 23.34 17.43
CA THR A 328 -7.11 23.41 18.18
C THR A 328 -6.89 23.08 19.67
N PRO A 329 -7.47 23.86 20.60
CA PRO A 329 -7.42 23.53 22.03
C PRO A 329 -8.06 22.17 22.30
N SER A 330 -7.42 21.35 23.14
CA SER A 330 -7.97 20.06 23.55
C SER A 330 -9.25 20.26 24.36
N LEU A 331 -10.37 19.69 23.88
CA LEU A 331 -11.65 19.66 24.59
C LEU A 331 -11.61 18.84 25.88
N LEU A 332 -10.57 18.02 26.07
CA LEU A 332 -10.41 17.12 27.21
C LEU A 332 -9.52 17.71 28.33
N GLY A 333 -9.07 18.96 28.18
CA GLY A 333 -8.23 19.64 29.17
C GLY A 333 -6.83 19.04 29.35
N ILE A 334 -6.36 18.17 28.46
CA ILE A 334 -5.01 17.60 28.48
C ILE A 334 -4.07 18.31 27.51
N SER A 335 -2.76 18.20 27.75
CA SER A 335 -1.75 18.71 26.84
C SER A 335 -1.81 17.99 25.48
N GLY A 336 -1.47 18.69 24.39
CA GLY A 336 -1.42 18.09 23.06
C GLY A 336 -0.43 16.91 22.97
N ARG A 337 0.64 16.92 23.78
CA ARG A 337 1.57 15.78 23.90
C ARG A 337 0.89 14.56 24.52
N SER A 338 0.12 14.75 25.59
CA SER A 338 -0.63 13.68 26.26
C SER A 338 -1.71 13.10 25.35
N GLU A 339 -2.44 13.95 24.61
CA GLU A 339 -3.44 13.50 23.64
C GLU A 339 -2.80 12.71 22.48
N THR A 340 -1.67 13.20 21.97
CA THR A 340 -0.88 12.52 20.92
C THR A 340 -0.40 11.14 21.37
N LEU A 341 0.12 11.02 22.60
CA LEU A 341 0.54 9.73 23.16
C LEU A 341 -0.65 8.79 23.40
N ALA A 342 -1.80 9.31 23.80
CA ALA A 342 -3.00 8.51 23.98
C ALA A 342 -3.46 7.85 22.66
N HIS A 343 -3.28 8.53 21.53
CA HIS A 343 -3.55 7.98 20.19
C HIS A 343 -2.62 6.85 19.74
N LEU A 344 -1.48 6.66 20.42
CA LEU A 344 -0.57 5.54 20.13
C LEU A 344 -0.95 4.27 20.87
N VAL A 345 -1.76 4.34 21.93
CA VAL A 345 -2.07 3.19 22.78
C VAL A 345 -2.74 2.08 21.97
N VAL A 346 -3.79 2.39 21.21
CA VAL A 346 -4.52 1.39 20.43
C VAL A 346 -3.63 0.69 19.39
N PRO A 347 -2.96 1.40 18.46
CA PRO A 347 -2.12 0.74 17.47
C PRO A 347 -0.90 0.04 18.09
N ALA A 348 -0.31 0.57 19.18
CA ALA A 348 0.81 -0.08 19.86
C ALA A 348 0.39 -1.39 20.55
N VAL A 349 -0.74 -1.40 21.27
CA VAL A 349 -1.25 -2.61 21.91
C VAL A 349 -1.60 -3.68 20.88
N LEU A 350 -2.27 -3.31 19.78
CA LEU A 350 -2.59 -4.26 18.71
C LEU A 350 -1.31 -4.79 18.04
N ALA A 351 -0.32 -3.94 17.79
CA ALA A 351 0.97 -4.36 17.23
C ALA A 351 1.75 -5.28 18.19
N LEU A 352 1.75 -4.97 19.49
CA LEU A 352 2.34 -5.83 20.53
C LEU A 352 1.69 -7.20 20.57
N VAL A 353 0.35 -7.26 20.51
CA VAL A 353 -0.39 -8.53 20.49
C VAL A 353 -0.02 -9.34 19.26
N VAL A 354 0.00 -8.74 18.07
CA VAL A 354 0.27 -9.47 16.81
C VAL A 354 1.73 -9.91 16.69
N LEU A 355 2.69 -9.01 16.96
CA LEU A 355 4.12 -9.33 16.92
C LEU A 355 4.49 -10.30 18.05
N GLY A 356 3.96 -10.08 19.27
CA GLY A 356 4.18 -10.95 20.42
C GLY A 356 3.59 -12.35 20.21
N ALA A 357 2.38 -12.46 19.64
CA ALA A 357 1.80 -13.75 19.26
C ALA A 357 2.66 -14.46 18.19
N GLY A 358 3.17 -13.72 17.20
CA GLY A 358 4.10 -14.26 16.21
C GLY A 358 5.36 -14.86 16.86
N VAL A 359 6.00 -14.13 17.77
CA VAL A 359 7.19 -14.60 18.49
C VAL A 359 6.86 -15.77 19.41
N ALA A 360 5.72 -15.74 20.10
CA ALA A 360 5.27 -16.84 20.97
C ALA A 360 5.02 -18.12 20.16
N VAL A 361 4.29 -18.04 19.05
CA VAL A 361 4.05 -19.19 18.16
C VAL A 361 5.36 -19.72 17.60
N ALA A 362 6.26 -18.84 17.14
CA ALA A 362 7.56 -19.25 16.65
C ALA A 362 8.41 -19.90 17.75
N GLY A 363 8.35 -19.41 18.98
CA GLY A 363 9.05 -19.99 20.11
C GLY A 363 8.48 -21.33 20.56
N VAL A 364 7.17 -21.57 20.44
CA VAL A 364 6.58 -22.91 20.65
C VAL A 364 7.15 -23.91 19.63
N VAL A 365 7.29 -23.49 18.37
CA VAL A 365 7.87 -24.34 17.30
C VAL A 365 9.36 -24.64 17.58
N VAL A 366 10.11 -23.66 18.06
CA VAL A 366 11.55 -23.79 18.36
C VAL A 366 11.83 -24.33 19.78
N GLY A 367 10.80 -24.48 20.61
CA GLY A 367 10.88 -24.98 21.99
C GLY A 367 11.34 -23.97 23.04
N HIS A 368 11.61 -22.71 22.67
CA HIS A 368 11.97 -21.64 23.61
C HIS A 368 11.69 -20.24 23.03
N VAL A 369 11.42 -19.27 23.92
CA VAL A 369 11.36 -17.84 23.61
C VAL A 369 12.42 -17.14 24.47
N SER A 370 13.41 -16.50 23.84
CA SER A 370 14.40 -15.73 24.60
C SER A 370 13.79 -14.42 25.12
N VAL A 371 14.23 -13.97 26.30
CA VAL A 371 13.84 -12.66 26.85
C VAL A 371 14.16 -11.53 25.86
N SER A 372 15.29 -11.65 25.17
CA SER A 372 15.74 -10.71 24.14
C SER A 372 14.76 -10.62 22.96
N ALA A 373 14.14 -11.72 22.54
CA ALA A 373 13.10 -11.71 21.52
C ALA A 373 11.86 -10.90 21.96
N VAL A 374 11.45 -11.03 23.21
CA VAL A 374 10.32 -10.27 23.78
C VAL A 374 10.66 -8.78 23.87
N LEU A 375 11.84 -8.44 24.38
CA LEU A 375 12.29 -7.04 24.47
C LEU A 375 12.43 -6.40 23.10
N LEU A 376 12.90 -7.15 22.10
CA LEU A 376 13.00 -6.69 20.72
C LEU A 376 11.62 -6.37 20.11
N VAL A 377 10.57 -7.13 20.44
CA VAL A 377 9.19 -6.78 20.03
C VAL A 377 8.80 -5.40 20.58
N LEU A 378 9.12 -5.10 21.85
CA LEU A 378 8.86 -3.78 22.45
C LEU A 378 9.60 -2.68 21.69
N VAL A 379 10.88 -2.92 21.36
CA VAL A 379 11.70 -1.99 20.58
C VAL A 379 11.07 -1.72 19.21
N LEU A 380 10.71 -2.77 18.47
CA LEU A 380 10.13 -2.63 17.13
C LEU A 380 8.79 -1.91 17.15
N VAL A 381 7.94 -2.16 18.15
CA VAL A 381 6.69 -1.39 18.34
C VAL A 381 6.99 0.08 18.65
N GLY A 382 7.99 0.37 19.48
CA GLY A 382 8.44 1.73 19.74
C GLY A 382 8.91 2.46 18.47
N VAL A 383 9.69 1.77 17.62
CA VAL A 383 10.13 2.28 16.31
C VAL A 383 8.93 2.55 15.39
N LEU A 384 7.98 1.62 15.31
CA LEU A 384 6.74 1.79 14.53
C LEU A 384 5.94 3.01 15.04
N ALA A 385 5.76 3.13 16.35
CA ALA A 385 5.06 4.25 16.97
C ALA A 385 5.74 5.60 16.68
N GLY A 386 7.07 5.67 16.82
CA GLY A 386 7.86 6.85 16.49
C GLY A 386 7.79 7.22 15.00
N GLY A 387 7.84 6.23 14.11
CA GLY A 387 7.64 6.44 12.67
C GLY A 387 6.27 7.00 12.32
N HIS A 388 5.20 6.51 12.95
CA HIS A 388 3.85 7.03 12.72
C HIS A 388 3.62 8.40 13.36
N LEU A 389 4.29 8.73 14.47
CA LEU A 389 4.33 10.10 14.97
C LEU A 389 4.95 11.04 13.94
N LEU A 390 6.12 10.68 13.38
CA LEU A 390 6.75 11.48 12.33
C LEU A 390 5.87 11.58 11.09
N ALA A 391 5.21 10.50 10.70
CA ALA A 391 4.33 10.49 9.53
C ALA A 391 3.09 11.37 9.72
N ALA A 392 2.50 11.38 10.92
CA ALA A 392 1.34 12.19 11.27
C ALA A 392 1.70 13.68 11.38
N PHE A 393 2.79 14.01 12.08
CA PHE A 393 3.23 15.39 12.35
C PHE A 393 4.36 15.87 11.43
N ARG A 394 4.42 15.38 10.18
CA ARG A 394 5.47 15.78 9.22
C ARG A 394 5.40 17.25 8.77
N GLY A 395 4.28 17.91 9.03
CA GLY A 395 4.03 19.32 8.68
C GLY A 395 3.61 19.52 7.23
N SER A 396 3.81 20.72 6.70
CA SER A 396 3.61 21.04 5.29
C SER A 396 4.78 20.57 4.44
N PRO A 397 4.55 20.27 3.15
CA PRO A 397 5.63 19.92 2.25
C PRO A 397 6.64 21.06 2.08
N PRO A 398 7.94 20.77 1.80
CA PRO A 398 8.95 21.80 1.59
C PRO A 398 8.59 22.72 0.41
N ARG A 399 8.67 24.05 0.60
CA ARG A 399 8.37 25.03 -0.47
C ARG A 399 9.23 24.84 -1.73
N SER A 400 10.43 24.28 -1.58
CA SER A 400 11.33 23.94 -2.69
C SER A 400 10.73 22.94 -3.69
N MET A 401 9.68 22.21 -3.31
CA MET A 401 9.01 21.28 -4.23
C MET A 401 8.20 21.97 -5.33
N PHE A 402 7.81 23.23 -5.13
CA PHE A 402 7.05 24.03 -6.09
C PHE A 402 7.95 24.88 -7.01
N ARG A 403 9.28 24.72 -6.90
CA ARG A 403 10.21 25.33 -7.85
C ARG A 403 10.07 24.63 -9.20
N ALA A 404 10.17 25.40 -10.28
CA ALA A 404 10.06 24.89 -11.65
C ALA A 404 11.18 23.91 -12.04
N ASP A 405 12.22 23.80 -11.20
CA ASP A 405 13.34 22.89 -11.39
C ASP A 405 12.91 21.42 -11.28
N SER A 406 13.60 20.54 -12.01
CA SER A 406 13.25 19.12 -12.15
C SER A 406 13.29 18.29 -10.85
N SER A 407 13.77 18.84 -9.73
CA SER A 407 13.89 18.14 -8.45
C SER A 407 12.60 18.10 -7.61
N GLY A 408 11.59 18.89 -7.94
CA GLY A 408 10.36 19.01 -7.14
C GLY A 408 9.69 17.67 -6.77
N PRO A 409 9.42 16.79 -7.76
CA PRO A 409 8.81 15.48 -7.50
C PRO A 409 9.66 14.56 -6.61
N ALA A 410 10.99 14.58 -6.75
CA ALA A 410 11.89 13.76 -5.94
C ALA A 410 11.89 14.20 -4.48
N ILE A 411 11.88 15.51 -4.23
CA ILE A 411 11.77 16.09 -2.88
C ILE A 411 10.43 15.69 -2.23
N LEU A 412 9.34 15.73 -3.00
CA LEU A 412 8.01 15.31 -2.52
C LEU A 412 7.99 13.82 -2.12
N ILE A 413 8.56 12.95 -2.96
CA ILE A 413 8.68 11.52 -2.65
C ILE A 413 9.53 11.31 -1.40
N GLY A 414 10.69 11.96 -1.31
CA GLY A 414 11.56 11.89 -0.14
C GLY A 414 10.84 12.32 1.13
N TRP A 415 10.10 13.43 1.08
CA TRP A 415 9.28 13.90 2.19
C TRP A 415 8.20 12.91 2.61
N TYR A 416 7.56 12.22 1.66
CA TYR A 416 6.56 11.20 1.97
C TYR A 416 7.14 9.92 2.57
N VAL A 417 8.29 9.50 2.06
CA VAL A 417 8.85 8.19 2.35
C VAL A 417 9.76 8.22 3.58
N LEU A 418 10.26 9.41 3.98
CA LEU A 418 11.17 9.60 5.11
C LEU A 418 10.72 8.93 6.43
N PRO A 419 9.46 9.07 6.92
CA PRO A 419 9.06 8.41 8.17
C PRO A 419 9.10 6.88 8.07
N GLY A 420 8.71 6.32 6.91
CA GLY A 420 8.82 4.89 6.64
C GLY A 420 10.27 4.43 6.54
N LEU A 421 11.13 5.18 5.85
CA LEU A 421 12.57 4.89 5.78
C LEU A 421 13.22 4.91 7.16
N ALA A 422 12.85 5.86 8.01
CA ALA A 422 13.37 5.94 9.37
C ALA A 422 13.02 4.68 10.17
N VAL A 423 11.79 4.15 10.03
CA VAL A 423 11.38 2.86 10.61
C VAL A 423 12.20 1.71 10.05
N LEU A 424 12.36 1.64 8.72
CA LEU A 424 13.10 0.55 8.08
C LEU A 424 14.57 0.56 8.49
N VAL A 425 15.24 1.72 8.42
CA VAL A 425 16.66 1.85 8.74
C VAL A 425 16.90 1.60 10.23
N LEU A 426 16.22 2.34 11.11
CA LEU A 426 16.48 2.24 12.55
C LEU A 426 15.94 0.95 13.17
N GLY A 427 14.82 0.42 12.66
CA GLY A 427 14.31 -0.88 13.06
C GLY A 427 15.24 -2.02 12.65
N THR A 428 15.81 -1.96 11.43
CA THR A 428 16.79 -2.96 10.97
C THR A 428 18.11 -2.85 11.74
N LEU A 429 18.64 -1.65 11.94
CA LEU A 429 19.85 -1.44 12.74
C LEU A 429 19.66 -1.90 14.18
N GLY A 430 18.55 -1.53 14.82
CA GLY A 430 18.21 -1.97 16.18
C GLY A 430 18.11 -3.49 16.28
N PHE A 431 17.49 -4.14 15.28
CA PHE A 431 17.42 -5.60 15.21
C PHE A 431 18.81 -6.25 15.06
N VAL A 432 19.64 -5.75 14.13
CA VAL A 432 21.00 -6.28 13.88
C VAL A 432 21.84 -6.20 15.16
N LEU A 433 21.82 -5.04 15.83
CA LEU A 433 22.56 -4.85 17.08
C LEU A 433 22.02 -5.77 18.19
N ALA A 434 20.69 -5.83 18.37
CA ALA A 434 20.07 -6.68 19.39
C ALA A 434 20.31 -8.17 19.18
N ARG A 435 20.57 -8.59 17.93
CA ARG A 435 20.91 -9.98 17.60
C ARG A 435 22.38 -10.30 17.92
N SER A 436 23.28 -9.32 17.87
CA SER A 436 24.69 -9.53 18.21
C SER A 436 24.97 -9.61 19.70
N ASP A 437 24.27 -8.80 20.50
CA ASP A 437 24.49 -8.73 21.95
C ASP A 437 23.28 -8.10 22.68
N VAL A 438 23.12 -8.38 23.98
CA VAL A 438 22.11 -7.78 24.86
C VAL A 438 22.27 -6.27 24.93
N THR A 439 23.50 -5.74 24.87
CA THR A 439 23.73 -4.28 24.75
C THR A 439 23.12 -3.68 23.49
N GLY A 440 22.91 -4.48 22.44
CA GLY A 440 22.20 -4.07 21.24
C GLY A 440 20.72 -3.75 21.46
N LEU A 441 20.07 -4.37 22.46
CA LEU A 441 18.70 -4.01 22.85
C LEU A 441 18.62 -2.59 23.41
N PHE A 442 19.66 -2.14 24.13
CA PHE A 442 19.76 -0.77 24.60
C PHE A 442 19.80 0.21 23.42
N TRP A 443 20.63 -0.05 22.41
CA TRP A 443 20.69 0.78 21.21
C TRP A 443 19.38 0.77 20.41
N GLY A 444 18.74 -0.39 20.28
CA GLY A 444 17.40 -0.49 19.69
C GLY A 444 16.38 0.37 20.45
N GLY A 445 16.38 0.30 21.78
CA GLY A 445 15.55 1.15 22.65
C GLY A 445 15.84 2.64 22.47
N MET A 446 17.12 3.02 22.34
CA MET A 446 17.53 4.39 22.06
C MET A 446 17.01 4.87 20.70
N PHE A 447 17.05 4.05 19.65
CA PHE A 447 16.48 4.42 18.34
C PHE A 447 14.97 4.64 18.40
N ALA A 448 14.24 3.76 19.12
CA ALA A 448 12.81 3.95 19.35
C ALA A 448 12.54 5.26 20.11
N ALA A 449 13.30 5.53 21.17
CA ALA A 449 13.18 6.75 21.97
C ALA A 449 13.48 8.02 21.15
N VAL A 450 14.51 7.99 20.29
CA VAL A 450 14.86 9.09 19.37
C VAL A 450 13.72 9.36 18.39
N LEU A 451 13.16 8.32 17.76
CA LEU A 451 12.04 8.50 16.82
C LEU A 451 10.80 9.07 17.50
N ILE A 452 10.44 8.55 18.67
CA ILE A 452 9.31 9.05 19.46
C ILE A 452 9.55 10.51 19.87
N SER A 453 10.74 10.82 20.39
CA SER A 453 11.12 12.18 20.80
C SER A 453 11.08 13.14 19.61
N TRP A 454 11.58 12.73 18.45
CA TRP A 454 11.56 13.53 17.23
C TRP A 454 10.12 13.79 16.76
N GLY A 455 9.26 12.78 16.75
CA GLY A 455 7.86 12.90 16.40
C GLY A 455 7.06 13.79 17.37
N LEU A 456 7.30 13.67 18.68
CA LEU A 456 6.69 14.54 19.68
C LEU A 456 7.19 15.99 19.57
N GLY A 457 8.48 16.20 19.35
CA GLY A 457 9.04 17.54 19.12
C GLY A 457 8.54 18.18 17.82
N ARG A 458 8.16 17.39 16.81
CA ARG A 458 7.45 17.88 15.61
C ARG A 458 6.02 18.29 15.94
N SER A 459 5.29 17.47 16.68
CA SER A 459 3.95 17.79 17.16
C SER A 459 3.91 19.10 17.97
N GLN A 460 4.85 19.28 18.90
CA GLN A 460 4.93 20.51 19.70
C GLN A 460 5.21 21.74 18.82
N ARG A 461 6.23 21.68 17.94
CA ARG A 461 6.55 22.79 17.02
C ARG A 461 5.35 23.21 16.17
N LEU A 462 4.63 22.24 15.59
CA LEU A 462 3.44 22.53 14.79
C LEU A 462 2.32 23.14 15.62
N ALA A 463 2.15 22.72 16.88
CA ALA A 463 1.15 23.31 17.77
C ALA A 463 1.49 24.76 18.15
N ASP A 464 2.78 25.06 18.34
CA ASP A 464 3.25 26.42 18.66
C ASP A 464 3.13 27.35 17.44
N GLU A 465 3.41 26.86 16.23
CA GLU A 465 3.22 27.60 14.97
C GLU A 465 1.77 28.09 14.75
N HIS A 466 0.77 27.43 15.33
CA HIS A 466 -0.65 27.82 15.21
C HIS A 466 -1.11 28.80 16.31
N ARG A 467 -0.27 29.09 17.31
CA ARG A 467 -0.58 30.03 18.40
C ARG A 467 -0.13 31.45 18.10
N VAL A 468 0.76 31.61 17.12
CA VAL A 468 1.24 32.88 16.57
C VAL A 468 0.38 33.26 15.38
#